data_AF-A0A087U0S1-F1
#
_entry.id   AF-A0A087U0S1-F1
#
_cell.length_a   1.000
_cell.length_b   1.000
_cell.length_c   1.000
_cell.angle_alpha   90.00
_cell.angle_beta   90.00
_cell.angle_gamma   90.00
#
_symmetry.space_group_name_H-M   'P 1'
#
loop_
_entity.id
_entity.type
_entity.pdbx_description
1 polymer ?
#
loop_
_entity_poly.entity_id
_entity_poly.type
_entity_poly.pdbx_seq_one_letter_code
_entity_poly.pdbx_strand_id
1 'polypeptide(L)'
;MKPRIIYTTLYLAFLTAAYVLNFTRIAICLSVMHYLVESVFHTARLLYFAEKSKAASYGFTIWNGLFVLVRLGSITLSVLTFWYGLALQQATSVMDIASGNFNTQLIRINCLVAVCLLQAWMMWNFINFHLKRMRERAAQIASSKKKALAKKEKKLKKDE
;
A
#
# COMPACT_ATOMS: atom_id res chain seq x y z
N MET A 1 12.55 15.91 -8.03
CA MET A 1 13.47 14.75 -8.02
C MET A 1 12.67 13.47 -7.76
N LYS A 2 13.00 12.39 -8.46
CA LYS A 2 12.07 11.30 -8.81
C LYS A 2 11.52 10.59 -7.56
N PRO A 3 10.20 10.60 -7.29
CA PRO A 3 9.60 9.89 -6.15
C PRO A 3 10.13 8.46 -6.01
N ARG A 4 10.35 7.80 -7.16
CA ARG A 4 10.95 6.46 -7.26
C ARG A 4 12.25 6.27 -6.46
N ILE A 5 13.15 7.25 -6.45
CA ILE A 5 14.42 7.14 -5.72
C ILE A 5 14.14 7.08 -4.22
N ILE A 6 13.28 7.96 -3.71
CA ILE A 6 12.91 7.99 -2.28
C ILE A 6 12.28 6.66 -1.87
N TYR A 7 11.36 6.11 -2.68
CA TYR A 7 10.78 4.78 -2.42
C TYR A 7 11.86 3.70 -2.40
N THR A 8 12.71 3.62 -3.42
CA THR A 8 13.78 2.62 -3.51
C THR A 8 14.77 2.72 -2.35
N THR A 9 15.17 3.94 -1.96
CA THR A 9 16.07 4.15 -0.83
C THR A 9 15.41 3.74 0.49
N LEU A 10 14.11 4.03 0.68
CA LEU A 10 13.35 3.59 1.86
C LEU A 10 13.26 2.05 1.94
N TYR A 11 12.96 1.38 0.83
CA TYR A 11 12.95 -0.09 0.80
C TYR A 11 14.33 -0.67 1.09
N LEU A 12 15.38 -0.09 0.49
CA LEU A 12 16.75 -0.53 0.70
C LEU A 12 17.14 -0.37 2.18
N ALA A 13 16.88 0.80 2.76
CA ALA A 13 17.14 1.05 4.18
C ALA A 13 16.39 0.08 5.10
N PHE A 14 15.12 -0.21 4.79
CA PHE A 14 14.32 -1.17 5.55
C PHE A 14 14.87 -2.60 5.45
N LEU A 15 15.30 -3.03 4.26
CA LEU A 15 15.88 -4.34 4.04
C LEU A 15 17.27 -4.47 4.70
N THR A 16 18.10 -3.44 4.61
CA THR A 16 19.40 -3.37 5.28
C THR A 16 19.22 -3.41 6.80
N ALA A 17 18.27 -2.65 7.36
CA ALA A 17 17.97 -2.70 8.79
C ALA A 17 17.50 -4.10 9.22
N ALA A 18 16.62 -4.74 8.44
CA ALA A 18 16.18 -6.11 8.72
C ALA A 18 17.31 -7.15 8.61
N TYR A 19 18.28 -6.93 7.71
CA TYR A 19 19.46 -7.78 7.57
C TYR A 19 20.39 -7.66 8.78
N VAL A 20 20.71 -6.42 9.18
CA VAL A 20 21.57 -6.15 10.35
C VAL A 20 20.92 -6.68 11.64
N LEU A 21 19.60 -6.59 11.76
CA LEU A 21 18.85 -7.05 12.93
C LEU A 21 18.44 -8.53 12.86
N ASN A 22 18.88 -9.28 11.85
CA ASN A 22 18.59 -10.71 11.64
C ASN A 22 17.09 -11.06 11.49
N PHE A 23 16.24 -10.08 11.15
CA PHE A 23 14.80 -10.24 10.88
C PHE A 23 14.50 -10.46 9.39
N THR A 24 15.47 -11.00 8.65
CA THR A 24 15.41 -11.18 7.19
C THR A 24 14.20 -11.98 6.73
N ARG A 25 13.81 -13.03 7.47
CA ARG A 25 12.67 -13.89 7.11
C ARG A 25 11.35 -13.11 7.03
N ILE A 26 11.11 -12.23 7.99
CA ILE A 26 9.89 -11.42 8.06
C ILE A 26 9.91 -10.35 6.98
N ALA A 27 11.05 -9.68 6.82
CA ALA A 27 11.23 -8.64 5.81
C ALA A 27 11.02 -9.18 4.39
N ILE A 28 11.52 -10.38 4.10
CA ILE A 28 11.27 -11.08 2.83
C ILE A 28 9.78 -11.39 2.69
N CYS A 29 9.12 -11.95 3.71
CA CYS A 29 7.70 -12.27 3.65
C CYS A 29 6.83 -11.01 3.37
N LEU A 30 7.06 -9.94 4.12
CA LEU A 30 6.36 -8.65 3.93
C LEU A 30 6.63 -8.06 2.54
N SER A 31 7.88 -8.15 2.05
CA SER A 31 8.25 -7.68 0.72
C SER A 31 7.55 -8.49 -0.37
N VAL A 32 7.51 -9.83 -0.26
CA VAL A 32 6.82 -10.71 -1.21
C VAL A 32 5.34 -10.37 -1.27
N MET A 33 4.65 -10.27 -0.12
CA MET A 33 3.23 -9.90 -0.10
C MET A 33 3.00 -8.54 -0.78
N HIS A 34 3.87 -7.56 -0.51
CA HIS A 34 3.77 -6.24 -1.11
C HIS A 34 3.96 -6.27 -2.64
N TYR A 35 5.01 -6.91 -3.13
CA TYR A 35 5.30 -6.99 -4.56
C TYR A 35 4.28 -7.84 -5.33
N LEU A 36 3.63 -8.82 -4.68
CA LEU A 36 2.52 -9.58 -5.27
C LEU A 36 1.31 -8.69 -5.58
N VAL A 37 0.94 -7.77 -4.68
CA VAL A 37 -0.14 -6.81 -4.97
C VAL A 37 0.25 -5.87 -6.10
N GLU A 38 1.52 -5.45 -6.09
CA GLU A 38 2.04 -4.54 -7.10
C GLU A 38 2.08 -5.21 -8.47
N SER A 39 2.40 -6.50 -8.56
CA SER A 39 2.37 -7.24 -9.82
C SER A 39 0.94 -7.31 -10.38
N VAL A 40 -0.07 -7.59 -9.56
CA VAL A 40 -1.49 -7.59 -9.97
C VAL A 40 -1.90 -6.23 -10.53
N PHE A 41 -1.45 -5.14 -9.92
CA PHE A 41 -1.69 -3.78 -10.42
C PHE A 41 -1.05 -3.53 -11.80
N HIS A 42 0.20 -3.95 -11.96
CA HIS A 42 0.92 -3.80 -13.23
C HIS A 42 0.29 -4.67 -14.33
N THR A 43 -0.15 -5.87 -14.01
CA THR A 43 -0.90 -6.74 -14.92
C THR A 43 -2.23 -6.11 -15.33
N ALA A 44 -2.98 -5.53 -14.39
CA ALA A 44 -4.22 -4.81 -14.71
C ALA A 44 -3.97 -3.61 -15.64
N ARG A 45 -2.86 -2.89 -15.44
CA ARG A 45 -2.43 -1.81 -16.33
C ARG A 45 -2.01 -2.32 -17.71
N LEU A 46 -1.31 -3.46 -17.79
CA LEU A 46 -0.95 -4.07 -19.07
C LEU A 46 -2.19 -4.49 -19.87
N LEU A 47 -3.19 -5.08 -19.19
CA LEU A 47 -4.48 -5.41 -19.81
C LEU A 47 -5.25 -4.18 -20.29
N TYR A 48 -5.10 -3.05 -19.59
CA TYR A 48 -5.67 -1.78 -20.02
C TYR A 48 -5.04 -1.29 -21.34
N PHE A 49 -3.70 -1.39 -21.45
CA PHE A 49 -2.99 -1.04 -22.69
C PHE A 49 -3.25 -2.02 -23.84
N ALA A 50 -3.58 -3.27 -23.54
CA ALA A 50 -3.99 -4.27 -24.54
C ALA A 50 -5.46 -4.09 -25.02
N GLU A 51 -6.06 -2.91 -24.82
CA GLU A 51 -7.45 -2.55 -25.13
C GLU A 51 -8.55 -3.45 -24.52
N LYS A 52 -8.19 -4.38 -23.63
CA LYS A 52 -9.15 -5.23 -22.90
C LYS A 52 -9.75 -4.51 -21.70
N SER A 53 -10.48 -3.42 -21.97
CA SER A 53 -11.06 -2.51 -20.97
C SER A 53 -11.89 -3.19 -19.88
N LYS A 54 -12.69 -4.21 -20.24
CA LYS A 54 -13.49 -5.01 -19.29
C LYS A 54 -12.60 -5.79 -18.31
N ALA A 55 -11.58 -6.49 -18.82
CA ALA A 55 -10.64 -7.27 -18.01
C ALA A 55 -9.77 -6.37 -17.12
N ALA A 56 -9.34 -5.21 -17.65
CA ALA A 56 -8.59 -4.23 -16.90
C ALA A 56 -9.39 -3.65 -15.72
N SER A 57 -10.67 -3.31 -15.94
CA SER A 57 -11.56 -2.79 -14.89
C SER A 57 -11.76 -3.80 -13.76
N TYR A 58 -11.94 -5.08 -14.11
CA TYR A 58 -12.02 -6.15 -13.12
C TYR A 58 -10.70 -6.31 -12.36
N GLY A 59 -9.56 -6.27 -13.06
CA GLY A 59 -8.22 -6.31 -12.47
C GLY A 59 -7.96 -5.17 -11.47
N PHE A 60 -8.39 -3.93 -11.78
CA PHE A 60 -8.29 -2.81 -10.84
C PHE A 60 -9.20 -2.98 -9.62
N THR A 61 -10.35 -3.62 -9.79
CA THR A 61 -11.29 -3.90 -8.68
C THR A 61 -10.72 -4.97 -7.75
N ILE A 62 -10.18 -6.06 -8.30
CA ILE A 62 -9.45 -7.08 -7.54
C ILE A 62 -8.28 -6.44 -6.81
N TRP A 63 -7.48 -5.63 -7.51
CA TRP A 63 -6.33 -4.96 -6.91
C TRP A 63 -6.72 -4.12 -5.70
N ASN A 64 -7.82 -3.37 -5.77
CA ASN A 64 -8.31 -2.58 -4.64
C ASN A 64 -8.60 -3.43 -3.40
N GLY A 65 -9.30 -4.56 -3.56
CA GLY A 65 -9.58 -5.47 -2.45
C GLY A 65 -8.31 -6.17 -1.94
N LEU A 66 -7.49 -6.68 -2.86
CA LEU A 66 -6.25 -7.39 -2.55
C LEU A 66 -5.24 -6.48 -1.85
N PHE A 67 -5.17 -5.20 -2.22
CA PHE A 67 -4.33 -4.22 -1.55
C PHE A 67 -4.69 -4.12 -0.07
N VAL A 68 -5.98 -3.96 0.26
CA VAL A 68 -6.42 -3.89 1.67
C VAL A 68 -6.11 -5.18 2.42
N LEU A 69 -6.38 -6.35 1.81
CA LEU A 69 -6.10 -7.65 2.43
C LEU A 69 -4.60 -7.82 2.74
N VAL A 70 -3.72 -7.45 1.82
CA VAL A 70 -2.28 -7.54 2.05
C VAL A 70 -1.79 -6.54 3.11
N ARG A 71 -2.37 -5.34 3.20
CA ARG A 71 -2.04 -4.41 4.30
C ARG A 71 -2.42 -4.97 5.66
N LEU A 72 -3.63 -5.52 5.78
CA LEU A 72 -4.06 -6.19 7.00
C LEU A 72 -3.16 -7.39 7.32
N GLY A 73 -2.88 -8.24 6.32
CA GLY A 73 -1.98 -9.39 6.48
C GLY A 73 -0.56 -8.97 6.91
N SER A 74 -0.04 -7.88 6.37
CA SER A 74 1.29 -7.35 6.72
C SER A 74 1.34 -6.89 8.19
N ILE A 75 0.32 -6.17 8.65
CA ILE A 75 0.20 -5.69 10.03
C ILE A 75 0.05 -6.89 10.96
N THR A 76 -0.87 -7.81 10.67
CA THR A 76 -1.10 -9.01 11.47
C THR A 76 0.15 -9.87 11.56
N LEU A 77 0.86 -10.12 10.46
CA LEU A 77 2.11 -10.87 10.46
C LEU A 77 3.19 -10.20 11.31
N SER A 78 3.29 -8.86 11.25
CA SER A 78 4.25 -8.09 12.05
C SER A 78 3.93 -8.17 13.53
N VAL A 79 2.66 -8.00 13.91
CA VAL A 79 2.20 -8.15 15.30
C VAL A 79 2.44 -9.58 15.80
N LEU A 80 2.00 -10.59 15.05
CA LEU A 80 2.23 -11.99 15.41
C LEU A 80 3.71 -12.30 15.60
N THR A 81 4.57 -11.77 14.74
CA THR A 81 6.00 -12.09 14.83
C THR A 81 6.67 -11.34 15.97
N PHE A 82 6.53 -10.01 16.06
CA PHE A 82 7.23 -9.22 17.09
C PHE A 82 6.61 -9.34 18.48
N TRP A 83 5.29 -9.49 18.56
CA TRP A 83 4.56 -9.52 19.84
C TRP A 83 4.36 -10.93 20.39
N TYR A 84 4.17 -11.94 19.56
CA TYR A 84 3.97 -13.31 20.02
C TYR A 84 5.19 -14.18 19.76
N GLY A 85 5.70 -14.23 18.52
CA GLY A 85 6.83 -15.09 18.15
C GLY A 85 8.10 -14.76 18.94
N LEU A 86 8.61 -13.54 18.78
CA LEU A 86 9.87 -13.12 19.41
C LEU A 86 9.71 -12.89 20.92
N ALA A 87 8.52 -12.49 21.38
CA ALA A 87 8.22 -12.32 22.81
C ALA A 87 8.26 -13.63 23.59
N LEU A 88 7.75 -14.72 23.00
CA LEU A 88 7.83 -16.04 23.64
C LEU A 88 9.26 -16.62 23.61
N GLN A 89 10.07 -16.27 22.61
CA GLN A 89 11.32 -17.00 22.33
C GLN A 89 12.54 -16.60 23.15
N GLN A 90 12.61 -15.44 23.81
CA GLN A 90 13.64 -15.16 24.82
C GLN A 90 13.45 -13.79 25.51
N ALA A 91 13.49 -13.82 26.84
CA ALA A 91 13.52 -12.69 27.77
C ALA A 91 14.97 -12.30 28.14
N THR A 92 15.90 -12.30 27.18
CA THR A 92 17.26 -11.84 27.43
C THR A 92 17.35 -10.35 27.09
N SER A 93 17.41 -9.53 28.13
CA SER A 93 17.56 -8.06 28.07
C SER A 93 18.92 -7.59 27.57
N VAL A 94 19.82 -8.49 27.17
CA VAL A 94 21.20 -8.20 26.82
C VAL A 94 21.38 -8.35 25.31
N MET A 95 21.82 -7.27 24.64
CA MET A 95 22.23 -7.33 23.23
C MET A 95 23.50 -8.15 23.12
N ASP A 96 23.42 -9.31 22.48
CA ASP A 96 24.60 -10.13 22.23
C ASP A 96 25.05 -9.95 20.78
N ILE A 97 26.01 -9.05 20.61
CA ILE A 97 26.62 -8.73 19.31
C ILE A 97 27.46 -9.91 18.80
N ALA A 98 28.01 -10.74 19.69
CA ALA A 98 28.84 -11.89 19.33
C ALA A 98 27.98 -13.04 18.77
N SER A 99 26.78 -13.24 19.31
CA SER A 99 25.82 -14.25 18.82
C SER A 99 24.86 -13.74 17.74
N GLY A 100 24.88 -12.43 17.41
CA GLY A 100 23.95 -11.81 16.48
C GLY A 100 22.50 -11.75 16.99
N ASN A 101 22.30 -11.76 18.32
CA ASN A 101 21.01 -11.73 18.96
C ASN A 101 20.63 -10.29 19.35
N PHE A 102 19.93 -9.61 18.43
CA PHE A 102 19.41 -8.25 18.63
C PHE A 102 17.97 -8.23 19.16
N ASN A 103 17.52 -9.33 19.78
CA ASN A 103 16.13 -9.54 20.13
C ASN A 103 15.69 -8.79 21.41
N THR A 104 16.03 -7.51 21.53
CA THR A 104 15.60 -6.66 22.67
C THR A 104 14.21 -6.07 22.44
N GLN A 105 13.49 -5.81 23.54
CA GLN A 105 12.16 -5.23 23.51
C GLN A 105 12.12 -3.87 22.79
N LEU A 106 13.16 -3.04 22.96
CA LEU A 106 13.29 -1.77 22.25
C LEU A 106 13.39 -1.94 20.73
N ILE A 107 14.18 -2.91 20.26
CA ILE A 107 14.35 -3.17 18.83
C ILE A 107 13.05 -3.71 18.24
N ARG A 108 12.37 -4.63 18.93
CA ARG A 108 11.06 -5.17 18.48
C ARG A 108 10.01 -4.07 18.34
N ILE A 109 9.89 -3.20 19.33
CA ILE A 109 8.92 -2.10 19.29
C ILE A 109 9.27 -1.11 18.18
N ASN A 110 10.55 -0.74 18.02
CA ASN A 110 10.97 0.14 16.93
C ASN A 110 10.70 -0.48 15.55
N CYS A 111 10.99 -1.76 15.35
CA CYS A 111 10.67 -2.47 14.11
C CYS A 111 9.16 -2.52 13.87
N LEU A 112 8.35 -2.81 14.89
CA LEU A 112 6.89 -2.83 14.77
C LEU A 112 6.35 -1.44 14.41
N VAL A 113 6.83 -0.39 15.07
CA VAL A 113 6.48 1.00 14.76
C VAL A 113 6.89 1.37 13.35
N ALA A 114 8.10 1.01 12.91
CA ALA A 114 8.58 1.26 11.55
C ALA A 114 7.68 0.58 10.51
N VAL A 115 7.30 -0.69 10.72
CA VAL A 115 6.36 -1.37 9.83
C VAL A 115 5.00 -0.70 9.86
N CYS A 116 4.45 -0.40 11.03
CA CYS A 116 3.15 0.28 11.15
C CYS A 116 3.14 1.64 10.45
N LEU A 117 4.18 2.44 10.61
CA LEU A 117 4.34 3.73 9.90
C LEU A 117 4.43 3.53 8.39
N LEU A 118 5.19 2.54 7.92
CA LEU A 118 5.27 2.21 6.50
C LEU A 118 3.91 1.79 5.94
N GLN A 119 3.17 0.94 6.65
CA GLN A 119 1.82 0.51 6.26
C GLN A 119 0.84 1.68 6.26
N ALA A 120 0.87 2.54 7.29
CA ALA A 120 0.02 3.71 7.40
C ALA A 120 0.30 4.72 6.27
N TRP A 121 1.56 4.97 5.94
CA TRP A 121 1.94 5.85 4.83
C TRP A 121 1.48 5.29 3.48
N MET A 122 1.59 3.98 3.27
CA MET A 122 1.10 3.31 2.06
C MET A 122 -0.43 3.38 1.95
N MET A 123 -1.15 3.18 3.06
CA MET A 123 -2.61 3.36 3.12
C MET A 123 -3.01 4.82 2.87
N TRP A 124 -2.30 5.78 3.46
CA TRP A 124 -2.53 7.20 3.25
C TRP A 124 -2.41 7.58 1.77
N ASN A 125 -1.37 7.10 1.09
CA ASN A 125 -1.21 7.30 -0.36
C ASN A 125 -2.35 6.67 -1.16
N PHE A 126 -2.79 5.46 -0.79
CA PHE A 126 -3.92 4.79 -1.44
C PHE A 126 -5.24 5.53 -1.25
N ILE A 127 -5.50 6.04 -0.04
CA ILE A 127 -6.70 6.82 0.30
C ILE A 127 -6.68 8.14 -0.47
N ASN A 128 -5.57 8.88 -0.47
CA ASN A 128 -5.45 10.13 -1.23
C ASN A 128 -5.69 9.92 -2.73
N PHE A 129 -5.14 8.85 -3.29
CA PHE A 129 -5.40 8.49 -4.69
C PHE A 129 -6.88 8.21 -4.95
N HIS A 130 -7.55 7.46 -4.07
CA HIS A 130 -8.97 7.17 -4.19
C HIS A 130 -9.85 8.41 -4.00
N LEU A 131 -9.56 9.24 -3.01
CA LEU A 131 -10.28 10.50 -2.77
C LEU A 131 -10.13 11.45 -3.94
N LYS A 132 -8.92 11.60 -4.49
CA LYS A 132 -8.68 12.40 -5.69
C LYS A 132 -9.50 11.87 -6.87
N ARG A 133 -9.47 10.56 -7.09
CA ARG A 133 -10.25 9.91 -8.16
C ARG A 133 -11.77 10.07 -7.97
N MET A 134 -12.26 9.99 -6.73
CA MET A 134 -13.67 10.23 -6.41
C MET A 134 -14.06 11.68 -6.67
N ARG A 135 -13.23 12.64 -6.27
CA ARG A 135 -13.43 14.07 -6.52
C ARG A 135 -13.45 14.39 -8.01
N GLU A 136 -12.55 13.81 -8.79
CA GLU A 136 -12.51 13.96 -10.25
C GLU A 136 -13.77 13.39 -10.93
N ARG A 137 -14.24 12.21 -10.50
CA ARG A 137 -15.50 11.64 -10.98
C ARG A 137 -16.71 12.50 -10.61
N ALA A 138 -16.77 13.00 -9.37
CA ALA A 138 -17.84 13.89 -8.92
C ALA A 138 -17.87 15.19 -9.73
N ALA A 139 -16.70 15.79 -10.01
CA ALA A 139 -16.59 16.98 -10.85
C ALA A 139 -17.01 16.73 -12.31
N GLN A 140 -16.65 15.57 -12.88
CA GLN A 140 -17.12 15.18 -14.22
C GLN A 140 -18.64 14.99 -14.27
N ILE A 141 -19.23 14.32 -13.28
CA ILE A 141 -20.69 14.14 -13.21
C ILE A 141 -21.40 15.50 -13.02
N ALA A 142 -20.88 16.37 -12.16
CA ALA A 142 -21.43 17.70 -11.94
C ALA A 142 -21.36 18.59 -13.20
N SER A 143 -20.23 18.58 -13.90
CA SER A 143 -20.07 19.34 -15.16
C SER A 143 -20.95 18.78 -16.29
N SER A 144 -21.09 17.45 -16.38
CA SER A 144 -21.99 16.80 -17.34
C SER A 144 -23.47 17.13 -17.06
N LYS A 145 -23.90 17.08 -15.79
CA LYS A 145 -25.24 17.53 -15.38
C LYS A 145 -25.49 19.00 -15.70
N LYS A 146 -24.52 19.88 -15.43
CA LYS A 146 -24.63 21.32 -15.72
C LYS A 146 -24.73 21.59 -17.22
N LYS A 147 -23.97 20.87 -18.05
CA LYS A 147 -24.08 20.93 -19.53
C LYS A 147 -25.41 20.38 -20.04
N ALA A 148 -25.93 19.31 -19.45
CA ALA A 148 -27.23 18.74 -19.83
C ALA A 148 -28.39 19.69 -19.52
N LEU A 149 -28.37 20.35 -18.36
CA LEU A 149 -29.35 21.36 -17.97
C LEU A 149 -29.31 22.60 -18.89
N ALA A 150 -28.12 23.14 -19.18
CA ALA A 150 -27.96 24.27 -20.09
C ALA A 150 -28.42 23.96 -21.54
N LYS A 151 -28.27 22.70 -21.99
CA LYS A 151 -28.77 22.27 -23.31
C LYS A 151 -30.31 22.14 -23.32
N LYS A 152 -30.92 21.82 -22.18
CA LYS A 152 -32.38 21.72 -22.02
C LYS A 152 -33.03 23.11 -21.99
N GLU A 153 -32.44 24.08 -21.28
CA GLU A 153 -32.88 25.49 -21.30
C GLU A 153 -32.76 26.14 -22.69
N LYS A 154 -31.67 25.87 -23.42
CA LYS A 154 -31.51 26.38 -24.79
C LYS A 154 -32.49 25.80 -25.80
N LYS A 155 -33.02 24.59 -25.56
CA LYS A 155 -34.10 24.03 -26.38
C LYS A 155 -35.44 24.69 -26.05
N LEU A 156 -35.75 24.85 -24.76
CA LEU A 156 -37.00 25.46 -24.32
C LEU A 156 -37.17 26.90 -24.82
N LYS A 157 -36.09 27.70 -24.84
CA LYS A 157 -36.08 29.06 -25.40
C LYS A 157 -36.14 29.17 -26.92
N LYS A 158 -36.07 28.05 -27.64
CA LYS A 158 -36.10 28.02 -29.12
C LYS A 158 -37.47 27.56 -29.65
N ASP A 159 -38.31 27.05 -28.75
CA ASP A 159 -39.68 26.61 -29.02
C ASP A 159 -40.74 27.63 -28.53
N GLU A 160 -40.31 28.76 -27.93
CA GLU A 160 -41.07 30.01 -27.72
C GLU A 160 -40.72 31.03 -28.81
#